data_AF-A0A5Y2U0S4-F1
#
_entry.id   AF-A0A5Y2U0S4-F1
#
_cell.length_a   1.000
_cell.length_b   1.000
_cell.length_c   1.000
_cell.angle_alpha   90.00
_cell.angle_beta   90.00
_cell.angle_gamma   90.00
#
_symmetry.space_group_name_H-M   'P 1'
#
loop_
_entity.id
_entity.type
_entity.pdbx_description
1 polymer ?
#
loop_
_entity_poly.entity_id
_entity_poly.type
_entity_poly.pdbx_seq_one_letter_code
_entity_poly.pdbx_strand_id
1 'polypeptide(L)'
;MTQAAWTRDGRPVDAASIPGAEWEALKQVAQLGDFVMPCCKAPAVLKTSINGLPFFAHLSDECSTAPETKWHKSGKAAVMAALTGMGIENRDEVPGRSPSGDKWEADVLFS
;
A
#
# COMPACT_ATOMS: atom_id res chain seq x y z
N MET A 1 -6.17 -0.29 -1.44
CA MET A 1 -7.40 0.26 -2.04
C MET A 1 -7.39 1.77 -1.91
N THR A 2 -7.88 2.50 -2.89
CA THR A 2 -7.99 3.98 -2.88
C THR A 2 -9.06 4.43 -3.87
N GLN A 3 -9.59 5.64 -3.69
CA GLN A 3 -10.48 6.27 -4.66
C GLN A 3 -9.73 6.84 -5.87
N ALA A 4 -8.41 7.06 -5.75
CA ALA A 4 -7.62 7.72 -6.77
C ALA A 4 -6.70 6.76 -7.54
N ALA A 5 -6.76 6.81 -8.86
CA ALA A 5 -5.75 6.25 -9.76
C ALA A 5 -5.30 7.30 -10.77
N TRP A 6 -4.23 7.02 -11.51
CA TRP A 6 -3.86 7.81 -12.68
C TRP A 6 -4.09 6.98 -13.93
N THR A 7 -4.53 7.62 -15.01
CA THR A 7 -4.49 7.00 -16.34
C THR A 7 -3.05 6.77 -16.78
N ARG A 8 -2.85 5.95 -17.81
CA ARG A 8 -1.53 5.72 -18.42
C ARG A 8 -0.83 7.00 -18.88
N ASP A 9 -1.58 8.02 -19.31
CA ASP A 9 -1.06 9.34 -19.70
C ASP A 9 -0.91 10.31 -18.50
N GLY A 10 -1.08 9.82 -17.27
CA GLY A 10 -0.78 10.56 -16.05
C GLY A 10 -1.89 11.47 -15.54
N ARG A 11 -3.12 11.35 -16.05
CA ARG A 11 -4.26 12.14 -15.58
C ARG A 11 -4.85 11.52 -14.32
N PRO A 12 -5.11 12.29 -13.26
CA PRO A 12 -5.77 11.78 -12.07
C PRO A 12 -7.23 11.41 -12.36
N VAL A 13 -7.67 10.30 -11.79
CA VAL A 13 -9.05 9.79 -11.88
C VAL A 13 -9.52 9.47 -10.48
N ASP A 14 -10.69 9.99 -10.12
CA ASP A 14 -11.37 9.71 -8.86
C ASP A 14 -12.57 8.79 -9.13
N ALA A 15 -12.54 7.58 -8.59
CA ALA A 15 -13.62 6.61 -8.74
C ALA A 15 -14.97 7.12 -8.17
N ALA A 16 -14.96 8.00 -7.17
CA ALA A 16 -16.19 8.59 -6.63
C ALA A 16 -16.85 9.59 -7.60
N SER A 17 -16.10 10.10 -8.58
CA SER A 17 -16.61 11.02 -9.60
C SER A 17 -17.28 10.32 -10.78
N ILE A 18 -17.12 8.99 -10.89
CA ILE A 18 -17.65 8.18 -12.00
C ILE A 18 -19.01 7.60 -11.59
N PRO A 19 -20.09 7.86 -12.34
CA PRO A 19 -21.40 7.26 -12.09
C PRO A 19 -21.34 5.73 -12.11
N GLY A 20 -22.12 5.06 -11.26
CA GLY A 20 -22.05 3.61 -11.10
C GLY A 20 -22.21 2.82 -12.40
N ALA A 21 -23.13 3.23 -13.28
CA ALA A 21 -23.29 2.57 -14.59
C ALA A 21 -22.05 2.71 -15.50
N GLU A 22 -21.42 3.89 -15.48
CA GLU A 22 -20.19 4.15 -16.22
C GLU A 22 -19.00 3.39 -15.62
N TRP A 23 -18.94 3.25 -14.29
CA TRP A 23 -17.94 2.45 -13.60
C TRP A 23 -18.02 0.96 -13.98
N GLU A 24 -19.24 0.41 -13.99
CA GLU A 24 -19.45 -0.98 -14.38
C GLU A 24 -19.08 -1.22 -15.86
N ALA A 25 -19.42 -0.28 -16.75
CA ALA A 25 -18.99 -0.33 -18.15
C ALA A 25 -17.45 -0.24 -18.28
N LEU A 26 -16.83 0.67 -17.52
CA LEU A 26 -15.38 0.88 -17.51
C LEU A 26 -14.64 -0.39 -17.09
N LYS A 27 -15.14 -1.12 -16.08
CA LYS A 27 -14.57 -2.42 -15.67
C LYS A 27 -14.54 -3.47 -16.79
N GLN A 28 -15.48 -3.43 -17.73
CA GLN A 28 -15.53 -4.41 -18.83
C GLN A 28 -14.55 -4.09 -19.94
N VAL A 29 -14.24 -2.81 -20.17
CA VAL A 29 -13.40 -2.37 -21.29
C VAL A 29 -11.96 -2.08 -20.89
N ALA A 30 -11.73 -1.70 -19.62
CA ALA A 30 -10.41 -1.35 -19.13
C ALA A 30 -9.42 -2.52 -19.24
N GLN A 31 -8.27 -2.24 -19.84
CA GLN A 31 -7.15 -3.16 -19.96
C GLN A 31 -6.18 -2.98 -18.79
N LEU A 32 -5.40 -4.02 -18.51
CA LEU A 32 -4.36 -3.94 -17.49
C LEU A 32 -3.33 -2.86 -17.87
N GLY A 33 -3.12 -1.89 -16.98
CA GLY A 33 -2.21 -0.77 -17.20
C GLY A 33 -2.86 0.49 -17.78
N ASP A 34 -4.17 0.48 -18.08
CA ASP A 34 -4.91 1.71 -18.39
C ASP A 34 -4.94 2.66 -17.19
N PHE A 35 -4.97 2.08 -15.99
CA PHE A 35 -4.91 2.77 -14.71
C PHE A 35 -3.72 2.28 -13.89
N VAL A 36 -3.06 3.21 -13.19
CA VAL A 36 -1.93 2.94 -12.30
C VAL A 36 -2.14 3.61 -10.94
N MET A 37 -1.60 2.98 -9.91
CA MET A 37 -1.70 3.45 -8.53
C MET A 37 -0.76 4.66 -8.33
N PRO A 38 -1.22 5.76 -7.69
CA PRO A 38 -0.41 6.96 -7.56
C PRO A 38 0.85 6.76 -6.71
N CYS A 39 0.81 5.85 -5.74
CA CYS A 39 1.92 5.54 -4.83
C CYS A 39 3.11 4.83 -5.51
N CYS A 40 2.89 3.73 -6.23
CA CYS A 40 3.96 2.89 -6.81
C CYS A 40 3.96 2.80 -8.34
N LYS A 41 2.99 3.40 -9.03
CA LYS A 41 2.74 3.20 -10.47
C LYS A 41 2.43 1.77 -10.90
N ALA A 42 2.20 0.86 -9.95
CA ALA A 42 1.74 -0.49 -10.27
C ALA A 42 0.34 -0.44 -10.93
N PRO A 43 0.00 -1.42 -11.78
CA PRO A 43 -1.32 -1.50 -12.39
C PRO A 43 -2.44 -1.49 -11.35
N ALA A 44 -3.45 -0.65 -11.60
CA ALA A 44 -4.65 -0.55 -10.79
C ALA A 44 -5.78 -1.41 -11.38
N VAL A 45 -6.50 -2.11 -10.52
CA VAL A 45 -7.69 -2.90 -10.84
C VAL A 45 -8.91 -2.19 -10.29
N LEU A 46 -9.94 -2.03 -11.12
CA LEU A 46 -11.21 -1.43 -10.75
C LEU A 46 -12.07 -2.46 -10.01
N LYS A 47 -12.52 -2.12 -8.80
CA LYS A 47 -13.36 -2.99 -7.97
C LYS A 47 -14.55 -2.21 -7.41
N THR A 48 -15.57 -2.96 -6.98
CA THR A 48 -16.73 -2.43 -6.26
C THR A 48 -16.83 -3.18 -4.93
N SER A 49 -16.95 -2.46 -3.82
CA SER A 49 -17.12 -3.08 -2.49
C SER A 49 -18.49 -3.73 -2.36
N ILE A 50 -18.68 -4.56 -1.32
CA ILE A 50 -19.99 -5.17 -1.02
C ILE A 50 -21.09 -4.13 -0.77
N ASN A 51 -20.73 -2.91 -0.37
CA ASN A 51 -21.66 -1.79 -0.16
C ASN A 51 -21.84 -0.92 -1.42
N GLY A 52 -21.37 -1.37 -2.58
CA GLY A 52 -21.52 -0.64 -3.85
C GLY A 52 -20.52 0.49 -4.09
N LEU A 53 -19.57 0.72 -3.17
CA LEU A 53 -18.55 1.76 -3.35
C LEU A 53 -17.51 1.36 -4.41
N PRO A 54 -17.33 2.12 -5.51
CA PRO A 54 -16.24 1.89 -6.48
C PRO A 54 -14.89 2.28 -5.86
N PHE A 55 -13.82 1.59 -6.25
CA PHE A 55 -12.45 1.90 -5.84
C PHE A 55 -11.40 1.24 -6.74
N PHE A 56 -10.16 1.76 -6.69
CA PHE A 56 -8.99 1.15 -7.30
C PHE A 56 -8.19 0.32 -6.29
N ALA A 57 -7.74 -0.86 -6.72
CA ALA A 57 -6.87 -1.76 -5.97
C ALA A 57 -5.56 -2.00 -6.72
N HIS A 58 -4.49 -2.31 -6.01
CA HIS A 58 -3.31 -2.88 -6.66
C HIS A 58 -3.67 -4.24 -7.29
N LEU A 59 -3.03 -4.58 -8.42
CA LEU A 59 -3.09 -5.93 -8.96
C LEU A 59 -2.40 -6.93 -8.02
N SER A 60 -1.25 -6.57 -7.46
CA SER A 60 -0.51 -7.35 -6.46
C SER A 60 -0.87 -6.91 -5.04
N ASP A 61 -0.82 -7.84 -4.10
CA ASP A 61 -1.23 -7.56 -2.71
C ASP A 61 -0.24 -6.63 -1.98
N GLU A 62 1.04 -6.67 -2.34
CA GLU A 62 2.07 -5.85 -1.71
C GLU A 62 2.37 -4.58 -2.53
N CYS A 63 2.23 -3.43 -1.85
CA CYS A 63 2.71 -2.15 -2.34
C CYS A 63 3.85 -1.70 -1.43
N SER A 64 5.08 -1.80 -1.92
CA SER A 64 6.29 -1.38 -1.20
C SER A 64 6.40 0.13 -0.95
N THR A 65 5.49 0.93 -1.52
CA THR A 65 5.48 2.40 -1.38
C THR A 65 4.28 2.93 -0.59
N ALA A 66 3.39 2.05 -0.14
CA ALA A 66 2.28 2.49 0.70
C ALA A 66 2.89 3.06 2.00
N PRO A 67 2.56 4.31 2.37
CA PRO A 67 3.09 4.88 3.60
C PRO A 67 2.69 3.99 4.76
N GLU A 68 3.66 3.71 5.63
CA GLU A 68 3.43 2.94 6.84
C GLU A 68 2.24 3.52 7.63
N THR A 69 1.30 2.65 8.03
CA THR A 69 0.09 3.09 8.74
C THR A 69 0.44 3.68 10.10
N LYS A 70 -0.39 4.60 10.60
CA LYS A 70 -0.26 5.12 11.98
C LYS A 70 -0.21 4.01 13.03
N TRP A 71 -0.92 2.91 12.79
CA TRP A 71 -0.98 1.78 13.70
C TRP A 71 0.32 0.98 13.73
N HIS A 72 0.95 0.79 12.57
CA HIS A 72 2.25 0.13 12.49
C HIS A 72 3.32 0.97 13.21
N LYS A 73 3.36 2.29 12.95
CA LYS A 73 4.25 3.23 13.67
C LYS A 73 4.07 3.20 15.18
N SER A 74 2.82 3.31 15.64
CA SER A 74 2.51 3.23 17.08
C SER A 74 2.86 1.86 17.68
N GLY A 75 2.70 0.78 16.91
CA GLY A 75 3.08 -0.58 17.31
C GLY A 75 4.59 -0.71 17.53
N LYS A 76 5.42 -0.28 16.56
CA LYS A 76 6.88 -0.25 16.69
C LYS A 76 7.29 0.56 17.93
N ALA A 77 6.74 1.77 18.09
CA ALA A 77 7.03 2.62 19.23
C ALA A 77 6.69 1.98 20.58
N ALA A 78 5.57 1.26 20.68
CA ALA A 78 5.17 0.57 21.90
C ALA A 78 6.13 -0.57 22.26
N VAL A 79 6.58 -1.35 21.27
CA VAL A 79 7.57 -2.42 21.47
C VAL A 79 8.91 -1.85 21.93
N MET A 80 9.40 -0.80 21.24
CA MET A 80 10.65 -0.10 21.59
C MET A 80 10.62 0.46 23.02
N ALA A 81 9.49 1.07 23.42
CA ALA A 81 9.31 1.59 24.78
C ALA A 81 9.36 0.47 25.83
N ALA A 82 8.74 -0.68 25.56
CA ALA A 82 8.78 -1.83 26.46
C ALA A 82 10.21 -2.40 26.62
N LEU A 83 10.93 -2.58 25.51
CA LEU A 83 12.33 -3.05 25.51
C LEU A 83 13.24 -2.09 26.30
N THR A 84 13.08 -0.79 26.08
CA THR A 84 13.80 0.25 26.81
C THR A 84 13.50 0.20 28.31
N GLY A 85 12.24 0.00 28.68
CA GLY A 85 11.82 -0.17 30.08
C GLY A 85 12.42 -1.41 30.76
N MET A 86 12.83 -2.42 29.98
CA MET A 86 13.55 -3.60 30.45
C MET A 86 15.08 -3.44 30.43
N GLY A 87 15.60 -2.30 29.95
CA GLY A 87 17.03 -2.07 29.77
C GLY A 87 17.66 -2.84 28.60
N ILE A 88 16.85 -3.28 27.63
CA ILE A 88 17.31 -4.00 26.42
C ILE A 88 17.63 -2.98 25.32
N GLU A 89 18.80 -3.09 24.70
CA GLU A 89 19.18 -2.24 23.57
C GLU A 89 18.28 -2.54 22.37
N ASN A 90 17.72 -1.50 21.75
CA ASN A 90 16.77 -1.63 20.65
C ASN A 90 16.92 -0.51 19.62
N ARG A 91 16.58 -0.81 18.36
CA ARG A 91 16.62 0.12 17.21
C ARG A 91 15.49 -0.25 16.24
N ASP A 92 14.88 0.74 15.59
CA ASP A 92 13.88 0.54 14.54
C ASP A 92 14.47 0.73 13.14
N GLU A 93 13.83 0.14 12.14
CA GLU A 93 14.17 0.24 10.70
C GLU A 93 15.63 -0.11 10.38
N VAL A 94 16.13 -1.21 10.97
CA VAL A 94 17.53 -1.62 10.81
C VAL A 94 17.69 -2.47 9.54
N PRO A 95 18.50 -2.04 8.56
CA PRO A 95 18.76 -2.82 7.37
C PRO A 95 19.68 -4.01 7.68
N GLY A 96 19.47 -5.12 6.97
CA GLY A 96 20.26 -6.33 7.09
C GLY A 96 20.32 -7.13 5.79
N ARG A 97 20.99 -8.28 5.86
CA ARG A 97 21.11 -9.23 4.75
C ARG A 97 20.94 -10.67 5.22
N SER A 98 20.27 -11.49 4.42
CA SER A 98 20.23 -12.94 4.63
C SER A 98 21.60 -13.58 4.32
N PRO A 99 21.84 -14.84 4.72
CA PRO A 99 23.03 -15.58 4.31
C PRO A 99 23.17 -15.72 2.78
N SER A 100 22.06 -15.72 2.04
CA SER A 100 22.02 -15.71 0.56
C SER A 100 22.28 -14.32 -0.05
N GLY A 101 22.32 -13.27 0.76
CA GLY A 101 22.62 -11.90 0.33
C GLY A 101 21.39 -11.00 0.10
N ASP A 102 20.18 -11.54 0.27
CA ASP A 102 18.92 -10.82 0.12
C ASP A 102 18.81 -9.72 1.17
N LYS A 103 18.47 -8.50 0.73
CA LYS A 103 18.31 -7.36 1.63
C LYS A 103 16.99 -7.49 2.40
N TRP A 104 17.01 -7.13 3.67
CA TRP A 104 15.83 -6.98 4.50
C TRP A 104 15.98 -5.74 5.39
N GLU A 105 14.87 -5.31 5.98
CA GLU A 105 14.83 -4.25 6.98
C GLU A 105 13.96 -4.74 8.14
N ALA A 106 14.48 -4.67 9.37
CA ALA A 106 13.73 -5.05 10.55
C ALA A 106 12.92 -3.85 11.05
N ASP A 107 11.64 -4.08 11.31
CA ASP A 107 10.79 -3.09 11.98
C ASP A 107 11.34 -2.74 13.37
N VAL A 108 11.80 -3.74 14.13
CA VAL A 108 12.49 -3.58 15.42
C VAL A 108 13.59 -4.64 15.55
N LEU A 109 14.80 -4.21 15.90
CA LEU A 109 15.95 -5.06 16.23
C LEU A 109 16.38 -4.81 17.69
N PHE A 110 16.66 -5.87 18.44
CA PHE A 110 17.11 -5.79 19.83
C PHE A 110 18.19 -6.83 20.14
N SER A 111 19.00 -6.56 21.16
CA SER A 111 20.14 -7.40 21.59
C SER A 111 20.37 -7.37 23.09
#